data_AF-A0A969TWM9-F1
#
_entry.id   AF-A0A969TWM9-F1
#
_cell.length_a   1.000
_cell.length_b   1.000
_cell.length_c   1.000
_cell.angle_alpha   90.00
_cell.angle_beta   90.00
_cell.angle_gamma   90.00
#
_symmetry.space_group_name_H-M   'P 1'
#
loop_
_entity.id
_entity.type
_entity.pdbx_description
1 polymer ?
#
loop_
_entity_poly.entity_id
_entity_poly.type
_entity_poly.pdbx_seq_one_letter_code
_entity_poly.pdbx_strand_id
1 'polypeptide(L)'
;MGNNITNDKNYSQKERLDKMLAMSNGLTAVLIEVLSLSASYLAKTDAEIDFAIWVACHDQAIMGRGMVGFDLSELPWSTENFEAEKRFLLRVVDSAKAKQYWNLLDYEPREEMVLCSLEKFKDLIEDFSQRIY
;
A
#
# COMPACT_ATOMS: atom_id res chain seq x y z
N MET A 1 10.61 -4.86 16.22
CA MET A 1 10.04 -5.62 15.09
C MET A 1 9.29 -4.65 14.20
N GLY A 2 9.55 -4.66 12.90
CA GLY A 2 8.92 -3.77 11.92
C GLY A 2 8.39 -4.57 10.74
N ASN A 3 7.61 -3.92 9.89
CA ASN A 3 7.03 -4.53 8.69
C ASN A 3 7.76 -4.02 7.45
N ASN A 4 7.76 -4.85 6.41
CA ASN A 4 8.39 -4.55 5.14
C ASN A 4 7.34 -4.65 4.03
N ILE A 5 7.27 -3.65 3.16
CA ILE A 5 6.53 -3.74 1.91
C ILE A 5 7.55 -3.88 0.77
N THR A 6 7.39 -4.90 -0.07
CA THR A 6 8.37 -5.29 -1.10
C THR A 6 7.75 -5.40 -2.49
N ASN A 7 8.63 -5.51 -3.49
CA ASN A 7 8.32 -5.87 -4.88
C ASN A 7 9.35 -6.93 -5.34
N ASP A 8 9.36 -8.05 -4.60
CA ASP A 8 10.35 -9.11 -4.60
C ASP A 8 10.41 -9.89 -5.91
N LYS A 9 9.32 -9.95 -6.67
CA LYS A 9 9.28 -10.61 -7.98
C LYS A 9 10.04 -9.85 -9.06
N ASN A 10 10.31 -8.56 -8.86
CA ASN A 10 10.99 -7.71 -9.85
C ASN A 10 12.44 -7.37 -9.51
N TYR A 11 12.93 -7.67 -8.31
CA TYR A 11 14.28 -7.30 -7.87
C TYR A 11 15.17 -8.51 -7.53
N SER A 12 16.45 -8.43 -7.89
CA SER A 12 17.49 -9.32 -7.39
C SER A 12 17.70 -9.11 -5.88
N GLN A 13 18.27 -10.09 -5.18
CA GLN A 13 18.43 -10.06 -3.71
C GLN A 13 19.16 -8.80 -3.20
N LYS A 14 20.10 -8.25 -3.99
CA LYS A 14 20.84 -7.02 -3.65
C LYS A 14 20.00 -5.75 -3.82
N GLU A 15 19.17 -5.68 -4.86
CA GLU A 15 18.28 -4.55 -5.13
C GLU A 15 17.14 -4.47 -4.10
N ARG A 16 16.73 -5.62 -3.52
CA ARG A 16 15.69 -5.70 -2.50
C ARG A 16 15.98 -4.85 -1.26
N LEU A 17 17.23 -4.83 -0.80
CA LEU A 17 17.60 -4.09 0.41
C LEU A 17 17.52 -2.57 0.19
N ASP A 18 17.75 -2.11 -1.04
CA ASP A 18 17.73 -0.69 -1.39
C ASP A 18 16.31 -0.21 -1.79
N LYS A 19 15.46 -1.11 -2.30
CA LYS A 19 14.12 -0.78 -2.82
C LYS A 19 12.97 -1.12 -1.88
N MET A 20 13.21 -1.76 -0.73
CA MET A 20 12.17 -2.14 0.24
C MET A 20 11.70 -0.97 1.11
N LEU A 21 10.39 -0.92 1.38
CA LEU A 21 9.83 0.01 2.37
C LEU A 21 9.76 -0.66 3.75
N ALA A 22 10.79 -0.39 4.56
CA ALA A 22 10.85 -0.84 5.95
C ALA A 22 10.21 0.20 6.90
N MET A 23 9.29 -0.23 7.75
CA MET A 23 8.56 0.65 8.67
C MET A 23 8.40 0.03 10.06
N SER A 24 8.24 0.90 11.06
CA SER A 24 7.78 0.44 12.38
C SER A 24 6.33 -0.03 12.31
N ASN A 25 5.90 -0.85 13.27
CA ASN A 25 4.51 -1.30 13.33
C ASN A 25 3.54 -0.10 13.37
N GLY A 26 3.81 0.91 14.22
CA GLY A 26 2.95 2.09 14.29
C GLY A 26 2.86 2.84 12.96
N LEU A 27 3.99 3.07 12.29
CA LEU A 27 4.00 3.75 10.99
C LEU A 27 3.28 2.93 9.91
N THR A 28 3.41 1.60 9.96
CA THR A 28 2.71 0.71 9.03
C THR A 28 1.20 0.78 9.22
N ALA A 29 0.73 0.78 10.48
CA ALA A 29 -0.70 0.90 10.78
C ALA A 29 -1.29 2.19 10.21
N VAL A 30 -0.62 3.32 10.45
CA VAL A 30 -1.06 4.62 9.88
C VAL A 30 -1.05 4.59 8.35
N LEU A 31 -0.03 3.99 7.72
CA LEU A 31 0.02 3.87 6.26
C LEU A 31 -1.17 3.08 5.71
N ILE A 32 -1.47 1.91 6.30
CA ILE A 32 -2.60 1.08 5.89
C ILE A 32 -3.90 1.85 6.09
N GLU A 33 -4.09 2.53 7.22
CA GLU A 33 -5.31 3.27 7.51
C GLU A 33 -5.58 4.40 6.50
N VAL A 34 -4.58 5.22 6.17
CA VAL A 34 -4.76 6.30 5.17
C VAL A 34 -4.98 5.77 3.75
N LEU A 35 -4.40 4.61 3.42
CA LEU A 35 -4.66 3.92 2.16
C LEU A 35 -6.07 3.32 2.13
N SER A 36 -6.52 2.68 3.22
CA SER A 36 -7.87 2.14 3.37
C SER A 36 -8.93 3.22 3.24
N LEU A 37 -8.74 4.38 3.89
CA LEU A 37 -9.66 5.52 3.77
C LEU A 37 -9.76 6.02 2.32
N SER A 38 -8.60 6.22 1.68
CA SER A 38 -8.56 6.69 0.28
C SER A 38 -9.14 5.66 -0.69
N ALA A 39 -8.80 4.38 -0.53
CA ALA A 39 -9.31 3.31 -1.38
C ALA A 39 -10.81 3.14 -1.25
N SER A 40 -11.33 3.16 -0.02
CA SER A 40 -12.77 3.03 0.26
C SER A 40 -13.58 4.16 -0.36
N TYR A 41 -13.03 5.38 -0.42
CA TYR A 41 -13.72 6.50 -1.06
C TYR A 41 -13.65 6.45 -2.60
N LEU A 42 -12.53 5.98 -3.15
CA LEU A 42 -12.28 6.02 -4.60
C LEU A 42 -12.81 4.80 -5.36
N ALA A 43 -12.96 3.66 -4.70
CA ALA A 43 -13.34 2.40 -5.34
C ALA A 43 -14.74 2.46 -5.96
N LYS A 44 -14.86 2.02 -7.21
CA LYS A 44 -16.12 1.99 -7.97
C LYS A 44 -16.38 0.66 -8.66
N THR A 45 -15.32 -0.06 -9.03
CA THR A 45 -15.43 -1.37 -9.67
C THR A 45 -15.21 -2.48 -8.66
N ASP A 46 -15.65 -3.70 -8.98
CA ASP A 46 -15.46 -4.86 -8.11
C ASP A 46 -13.97 -5.10 -7.80
N ALA A 47 -13.08 -4.93 -8.79
CA ALA A 47 -11.63 -5.05 -8.58
C ALA A 47 -11.06 -3.95 -7.66
N GLU A 48 -11.56 -2.72 -7.76
CA GLU A 48 -11.15 -1.62 -6.87
C GLU A 48 -11.69 -1.83 -5.45
N ILE A 49 -12.89 -2.41 -5.31
CA ILE A 49 -13.49 -2.78 -4.03
C ILE A 49 -12.70 -3.93 -3.39
N ASP A 50 -12.35 -4.95 -4.16
CA ASP A 50 -11.51 -6.07 -3.70
C ASP A 50 -10.16 -5.57 -3.18
N PHE A 51 -9.55 -4.60 -3.87
CA PHE A 51 -8.35 -3.94 -3.37
C PHE A 51 -8.60 -3.22 -2.04
N ALA A 52 -9.67 -2.42 -1.94
CA ALA A 52 -9.99 -1.70 -0.71
C ALA A 52 -10.22 -2.65 0.48
N ILE A 53 -10.94 -3.76 0.25
CA ILE A 53 -11.15 -4.84 1.22
C ILE A 53 -9.80 -5.47 1.59
N TRP A 54 -8.96 -5.80 0.61
CA TRP A 54 -7.67 -6.42 0.86
C TRP A 54 -6.79 -5.55 1.76
N VAL A 55 -6.70 -4.24 1.49
CA VAL A 55 -5.91 -3.30 2.32
C VAL A 55 -6.49 -3.19 3.72
N ALA A 56 -7.81 -3.07 3.85
CA ALA A 56 -8.47 -3.03 5.15
C ALA A 56 -8.24 -4.32 5.96
N CYS A 57 -8.27 -5.49 5.32
CA CYS A 57 -7.97 -6.78 5.95
C CYS A 57 -6.51 -6.92 6.39
N HIS A 58 -5.58 -6.18 5.78
CA HIS A 58 -4.17 -6.15 6.17
C HIS A 58 -3.87 -5.15 7.30
N ASP A 59 -4.89 -4.61 7.95
CA ASP A 59 -4.71 -3.86 9.19
C ASP A 59 -4.14 -4.75 10.31
N GLN A 60 -3.25 -4.18 11.14
CA GLN A 60 -2.67 -4.86 12.32
C GLN A 60 -3.71 -5.34 13.33
N ALA A 61 -4.88 -4.72 13.37
CA ALA A 61 -6.02 -5.14 14.17
C ALA A 61 -6.58 -6.51 13.73
N ILE A 62 -6.38 -6.89 12.46
CA ILE A 62 -6.90 -8.13 11.86
C ILE A 62 -5.79 -9.19 11.76
N MET A 63 -4.59 -8.83 11.30
CA MET A 63 -3.50 -9.77 11.04
C MET A 63 -2.60 -10.08 12.25
N GLY A 64 -2.69 -9.28 13.33
CA GLY A 64 -1.82 -9.38 14.49
C GLY A 64 -0.50 -8.61 14.35
N ARG A 65 0.12 -8.24 15.48
CA ARG A 65 1.32 -7.40 15.52
C ARG A 65 2.50 -8.09 14.82
N GLY A 66 3.00 -7.49 13.74
CA GLY A 66 4.22 -7.92 13.02
C GLY A 66 4.00 -8.78 11.78
N MET A 67 2.74 -8.95 11.33
CA MET A 67 2.37 -9.72 10.12
C MET A 67 1.79 -8.82 9.01
N VAL A 68 2.08 -7.51 9.03
CA VAL A 68 1.46 -6.54 8.09
C VAL A 68 2.39 -6.17 6.93
N GLY A 69 3.62 -6.69 6.94
CA GLY A 69 4.44 -6.63 5.73
C GLY A 69 3.87 -7.51 4.63
N PHE A 70 3.91 -7.04 3.39
CA PHE A 70 3.42 -7.77 2.22
C PHE A 70 4.26 -7.41 0.99
N ASP A 71 4.31 -8.33 0.04
CA ASP A 71 4.83 -8.07 -1.29
C ASP A 71 3.72 -7.53 -2.21
N LEU A 72 4.04 -6.59 -3.10
CA LEU A 72 3.06 -6.05 -4.05
C LEU A 72 2.41 -7.14 -4.90
N SER A 73 3.05 -8.28 -5.14
CA SER A 73 2.44 -9.38 -5.89
C SER A 73 1.39 -10.19 -5.13
N GLU A 74 1.19 -9.92 -3.83
CA GLU A 74 0.13 -10.49 -3.00
C GLU A 74 -1.19 -9.72 -3.12
N LEU A 75 -1.17 -8.52 -3.71
CA LEU A 75 -2.38 -7.77 -4.03
C LEU A 75 -3.23 -8.54 -5.06
N PRO A 76 -4.57 -8.36 -5.04
CA PRO A 76 -5.51 -9.10 -5.88
C PRO A 76 -5.51 -8.58 -7.34
N TRP A 77 -4.36 -8.58 -7.99
CA TRP A 77 -4.22 -8.15 -9.39
C TRP A 77 -4.96 -9.08 -10.33
N SER A 78 -5.72 -8.54 -11.27
CA SER A 78 -6.21 -9.28 -12.42
C SER A 78 -5.25 -9.16 -13.60
N THR A 79 -5.02 -10.25 -14.33
CA THR A 79 -4.15 -10.23 -15.52
C THR A 79 -4.75 -9.37 -16.64
N GLU A 80 -6.08 -9.30 -16.73
CA GLU A 80 -6.78 -8.55 -17.78
C GLU A 80 -6.80 -7.04 -17.52
N ASN A 81 -6.86 -6.61 -16.25
CA ASN A 81 -7.01 -5.20 -15.89
C ASN A 81 -5.83 -4.63 -15.09
N PHE A 82 -4.70 -5.32 -15.05
CA PHE A 82 -3.51 -4.94 -14.28
C PHE A 82 -3.16 -3.44 -14.38
N GLU A 83 -3.12 -2.89 -15.60
CA GLU A 83 -2.80 -1.47 -15.82
C GLU A 83 -3.85 -0.51 -15.24
N ALA A 84 -5.13 -0.88 -15.27
CA ALA A 84 -6.19 -0.08 -14.69
C ALA A 84 -6.14 -0.12 -13.16
N GLU A 85 -5.88 -1.29 -12.59
CA GLU A 85 -5.70 -1.51 -11.14
C GLU A 85 -4.45 -0.79 -10.62
N LYS A 86 -3.34 -0.86 -11.36
CA LYS A 86 -2.09 -0.13 -11.02
C LYS A 86 -2.35 1.37 -11.00
N ARG A 87 -3.05 1.89 -12.01
CA ARG A 87 -3.48 3.31 -12.03
C ARG A 87 -4.40 3.65 -10.88
N PHE A 88 -5.30 2.74 -10.48
CA PHE A 88 -6.16 2.96 -9.31
C PHE A 88 -5.31 3.07 -8.04
N LEU A 89 -4.38 2.14 -7.83
CA LEU A 89 -3.50 2.16 -6.67
C LEU A 89 -2.68 3.46 -6.60
N LEU A 90 -2.13 3.92 -7.72
CA LEU A 90 -1.44 5.22 -7.77
C LEU A 90 -2.36 6.40 -7.40
N ARG A 91 -3.63 6.39 -7.84
CA ARG A 91 -4.62 7.41 -7.43
C ARG A 91 -4.92 7.35 -5.93
N VAL A 92 -5.00 6.16 -5.35
CA VAL A 92 -5.18 5.98 -3.89
C VAL A 92 -4.02 6.59 -3.13
N VAL A 93 -2.78 6.34 -3.56
CA VAL A 93 -1.58 6.92 -2.96
C VAL A 93 -1.58 8.44 -3.12
N ASP A 94 -1.89 8.97 -4.30
CA ASP A 94 -1.95 10.42 -4.52
C ASP A 94 -3.04 11.10 -3.67
N SER A 95 -4.20 10.45 -3.49
CA SER A 95 -5.25 10.89 -2.57
C SER A 95 -4.78 10.93 -1.12
N ALA A 96 -4.12 9.87 -0.66
CA ALA A 96 -3.56 9.80 0.69
C ALA A 96 -2.47 10.85 0.92
N LYS A 97 -1.61 11.10 -0.08
CA LYS A 97 -0.56 12.16 -0.04
C LYS A 97 -1.17 13.56 -0.01
N ALA A 98 -2.27 13.78 -0.72
CA ALA A 98 -3.06 15.02 -0.64
C ALA A 98 -3.82 15.16 0.68
N LYS A 99 -3.66 14.22 1.61
CA LYS A 99 -4.30 14.16 2.93
C LYS A 99 -5.82 14.15 2.86
N GLN A 100 -6.37 13.66 1.74
CA GLN A 100 -7.81 13.51 1.63
C GLN A 100 -8.26 12.51 2.69
N TYR A 101 -9.29 12.89 3.46
CA TYR A 101 -9.90 12.06 4.51
C TYR A 101 -9.07 11.84 5.78
N TRP A 102 -7.90 12.48 5.93
CA TRP A 102 -7.11 12.39 7.16
C TRP A 102 -7.84 12.96 8.38
N ASN A 103 -8.81 13.86 8.14
CA ASN A 103 -9.70 14.38 9.18
C ASN A 103 -10.63 13.32 9.81
N LEU A 104 -10.66 12.10 9.27
CA LEU A 104 -11.38 10.96 9.85
C LEU A 104 -10.53 10.16 10.85
N LEU A 105 -9.21 10.39 10.90
CA LEU A 105 -8.35 9.81 11.92
C LEU A 105 -8.72 10.43 13.28
N ASP A 106 -8.80 9.61 14.33
CA ASP A 106 -9.05 10.06 15.71
C ASP A 106 -7.78 10.51 16.44
N TYR A 107 -6.65 10.56 15.72
CA TYR A 107 -5.34 11.01 16.19
C TYR A 107 -4.62 11.85 15.13
N GLU A 108 -3.57 12.58 15.55
CA GLU A 108 -2.70 13.32 14.64
C GLU A 108 -1.49 12.45 14.24
N PRO A 109 -1.40 12.00 12.98
CA PRO A 109 -0.27 11.20 12.53
C PRO A 109 1.00 12.05 12.45
N ARG A 110 2.17 11.40 12.54
CA ARG A 110 3.44 12.05 12.21
C ARG A 110 3.57 12.21 10.69
N GLU A 111 2.96 13.27 10.17
CA GLU A 111 2.68 13.46 8.76
C GLU A 111 3.90 13.27 7.86
N GLU A 112 5.04 13.87 8.21
CA GLU A 112 6.28 13.78 7.41
C GLU A 112 6.72 12.33 7.18
N MET A 113 6.62 11.48 8.21
CA MET A 113 7.00 10.08 8.08
C MET A 113 6.00 9.29 7.23
N VAL A 114 4.72 9.62 7.33
CA VAL A 114 3.67 8.99 6.51
C VAL A 114 3.83 9.38 5.05
N LEU A 115 4.05 10.67 4.76
CA LEU A 115 4.27 11.18 3.41
C LEU A 115 5.52 10.58 2.75
N CYS A 116 6.64 10.50 3.48
CA CYS A 116 7.84 9.82 2.99
C CYS A 116 7.60 8.33 2.69
N SER A 117 6.75 7.68 3.49
CA SER A 117 6.40 6.26 3.29
C SER A 117 5.47 6.08 2.08
N LEU A 118 4.51 6.98 1.90
CA LEU A 118 3.64 7.01 0.73
C LEU A 118 4.41 7.26 -0.57
N GLU A 119 5.43 8.13 -0.55
CA GLU A 119 6.30 8.35 -1.72
C GLU A 119 7.06 7.08 -2.09
N LYS A 120 7.71 6.43 -1.13
CA LYS A 120 8.41 5.17 -1.37
C LYS A 120 7.49 4.05 -1.83
N PHE A 121 6.27 4.01 -1.29
CA PHE A 121 5.26 3.05 -1.73
C PHE A 121 4.82 3.33 -3.17
N LYS A 122 4.68 4.61 -3.55
CA LYS A 122 4.44 5.02 -4.93
C LYS A 122 5.53 4.52 -5.87
N ASP A 123 6.81 4.76 -5.52
CA ASP A 123 7.96 4.30 -6.31
C ASP A 123 7.93 2.77 -6.51
N LEU A 124 7.61 2.02 -5.45
CA LEU A 124 7.46 0.56 -5.52
C LEU A 124 6.38 0.11 -6.51
N ILE A 125 5.24 0.81 -6.52
CA ILE A 125 4.12 0.53 -7.43
C ILE A 125 4.49 0.90 -8.86
N GLU A 126 5.14 2.05 -9.07
CA GLU A 126 5.58 2.50 -10.40
C GLU A 126 6.53 1.48 -11.05
N ASP A 127 7.45 0.91 -10.26
CA ASP A 127 8.36 -0.16 -10.69
C ASP A 127 7.68 -1.55 -10.79
N PHE A 128 6.47 -1.71 -10.23
CA PHE A 128 5.75 -2.99 -10.28
C PHE A 128 5.26 -3.27 -11.70
N SER A 129 5.64 -4.44 -12.21
CA SER A 129 5.18 -4.97 -13.49
C SER A 129 4.78 -6.41 -13.28
N GLN A 130 3.57 -6.77 -13.74
CA GLN A 130 3.10 -8.14 -13.66
C GLN A 130 3.87 -8.98 -14.69
N ARG A 131 4.72 -9.89 -14.23
CA ARG A 131 5.35 -10.88 -15.12
C ARG A 131 4.28 -11.87 -15.54
N ILE A 132 3.85 -11.79 -16.80
CA ILE A 132 3.02 -12.82 -17.45
C ILE A 132 3.93 -14.04 -17.64
N TYR A 133 3.61 -15.15 -16.99
CA TYR A 133 4.24 -16.45 -17.23
C TYR A 133 3.46 -17.22 -18.30
#